data_AF-A0A5B3H6F3-F1
#
_entry.id   AF-A0A5B3H6F3-F1
#
_cell.length_a   1.000
_cell.length_b   1.000
_cell.length_c   1.000
_cell.angle_alpha   90.00
_cell.angle_beta   90.00
_cell.angle_gamma   90.00
#
_symmetry.space_group_name_H-M   'P 1'
#
loop_
_entity.id
_entity.type
_entity.pdbx_description
1 polymer ?
#
loop_
_entity_poly.entity_id
_entity_poly.type
_entity_poly.pdbx_seq_one_letter_code
_entity_poly.pdbx_strand_id
1 'polypeptide(L)'
;MEIKPKFQFVEGSFDTQRVKLLCIPDDNHGRVDLCIKDPDCGWNIPIGQIKLFSRDLYRDFKETLPDATKLGEEIARRWNECETKR
;
A
#
# COMPACT_ATOMS: atom_id res chain seq x y z
N MET A 1 3.30 12.03 11.91
CA MET A 1 2.03 12.74 11.60
C MET A 1 0.93 11.74 11.89
N GLU A 2 -0.12 12.10 12.61
CA GLU A 2 -1.20 11.15 12.89
C GLU A 2 -2.25 11.20 11.77
N ILE A 3 -2.47 10.07 11.09
CA ILE A 3 -3.52 9.92 10.08
C ILE A 3 -4.67 9.15 10.70
N LYS A 4 -5.89 9.68 10.57
CA LYS A 4 -7.14 9.07 11.05
C LYS A 4 -7.99 8.65 9.86
N PRO A 5 -7.80 7.42 9.33
CA PRO A 5 -8.65 6.92 8.26
C PRO A 5 -10.11 6.81 8.73
N LYS A 6 -11.03 7.31 7.90
CA LYS A 6 -12.47 7.13 8.12
C LYS A 6 -12.94 5.88 7.40
N PHE A 7 -13.18 4.81 8.14
CA PHE A 7 -13.85 3.62 7.63
C PHE A 7 -15.32 3.64 8.05
N GLN A 8 -16.22 3.11 7.22
CA GLN A 8 -17.59 2.87 7.67
C GLN A 8 -17.56 1.82 8.78
N PHE A 9 -18.11 2.16 9.96
CA PHE A 9 -18.24 1.30 11.14
C PHE A 9 -16.95 0.99 11.93
N VAL A 10 -15.81 1.60 11.57
CA VAL A 10 -14.54 1.41 12.29
C VAL A 10 -13.79 2.73 12.41
N GLU A 11 -13.22 2.98 13.59
CA GLU A 11 -12.31 4.10 13.83
C GLU A 11 -10.88 3.57 14.02
N GLY A 12 -9.91 4.27 13.44
CA GLY A 12 -8.50 3.93 13.58
C GLY A 12 -7.63 5.18 13.42
N SER A 13 -6.44 5.13 14.00
CA SER A 13 -5.39 6.10 13.73
C SER A 13 -4.05 5.40 13.65
N PHE A 14 -3.14 5.96 12.87
CA PHE A 14 -1.75 5.51 12.86
C PHE A 14 -0.81 6.70 12.78
N ASP A 15 0.33 6.59 13.45
CA ASP A 15 1.40 7.57 13.33
C ASP A 15 2.32 7.17 12.18
N THR A 16 2.39 8.03 11.16
CA THR A 16 3.25 7.84 9.99
C THR A 16 4.73 7.67 10.34
N GLN A 17 5.16 8.08 11.53
CA GLN A 17 6.56 7.89 11.99
C GLN A 17 6.82 6.49 12.58
N ARG A 18 5.79 5.80 13.07
CA ARG A 18 5.92 4.49 13.73
C ARG A 18 5.62 3.34 12.78
N VAL A 19 4.77 3.57 11.79
CA VAL A 19 4.35 2.54 10.85
C VAL A 19 5.22 2.51 9.60
N LYS A 20 5.30 1.33 8.97
CA LYS A 20 5.96 1.15 7.68
C LYS A 20 4.93 0.95 6.58
N LEU A 21 5.23 1.46 5.40
CA LEU A 21 4.47 1.16 4.19
C LEU A 21 5.08 -0.06 3.50
N LEU A 22 4.23 -1.01 3.11
CA LEU A 22 4.57 -2.22 2.38
C LEU A 22 3.91 -2.23 1.02
N CYS A 23 4.63 -2.73 0.02
CA CYS A 23 4.08 -3.11 -1.28
C CYS A 23 3.80 -4.62 -1.26
N ILE A 24 2.55 -5.03 -1.48
CA ILE A 24 2.14 -6.43 -1.50
C ILE A 24 1.54 -6.75 -2.87
N PRO A 25 2.33 -7.33 -3.80
CA PRO A 25 1.80 -7.84 -5.05
C PRO A 25 1.04 -9.16 -4.81
N ASP A 26 -0.18 -9.25 -5.35
CA ASP A 26 -1.06 -10.41 -5.30
C ASP A 26 -1.34 -10.87 -6.75
N ASP A 27 -0.53 -11.82 -7.20
CA ASP A 27 -0.60 -12.39 -8.55
C ASP A 27 -1.91 -13.16 -8.79
N ASN A 28 -2.52 -13.68 -7.72
CA ASN A 28 -3.77 -14.44 -7.81
C ASN A 28 -4.97 -13.52 -8.03
N HIS A 29 -4.98 -12.34 -7.40
CA HIS A 29 -6.10 -11.40 -7.46
C HIS A 29 -5.88 -10.22 -8.40
N GLY A 30 -4.77 -10.18 -9.11
CA GLY A 30 -4.62 -9.15 -10.13
C GLY A 30 -4.28 -7.77 -9.57
N ARG A 31 -3.64 -7.68 -8.40
CA ARG A 31 -3.50 -6.40 -7.70
C ARG A 31 -2.16 -6.20 -7.01
N VAL A 32 -1.80 -4.94 -6.83
CA VAL A 32 -0.70 -4.52 -5.98
C VAL A 32 -1.28 -3.62 -4.91
N ASP A 33 -1.26 -4.09 -3.65
CA ASP A 33 -1.81 -3.36 -2.52
C ASP A 33 -0.71 -2.64 -1.75
N LEU A 34 -0.99 -1.40 -1.35
CA LEU A 34 -0.17 -0.63 -0.43
C LEU A 34 -0.73 -0.79 0.97
N CYS A 35 0.05 -1.37 1.86
CA CYS A 35 -0.39 -1.73 3.20
C CYS A 35 0.45 -1.06 4.29
N ILE A 36 -0.21 -0.59 5.32
CA ILE A 36 0.43 -0.14 6.56
C ILE A 36 0.72 -1.35 7.43
N LYS A 37 1.97 -1.45 7.86
CA LYS A 37 2.42 -2.38 8.89
C LYS A 37 2.74 -1.61 10.16
N ASP A 38 1.84 -1.74 11.12
CA ASP A 38 2.01 -1.23 12.47
C ASP A 38 2.71 -2.31 13.33
N PRO A 39 3.77 -2.00 14.10
CA PRO A 39 4.43 -2.95 14.99
C PRO A 39 3.48 -3.61 16.00
N ASP A 40 2.45 -2.88 16.44
CA ASP A 40 1.50 -3.31 17.47
C ASP A 40 0.28 -4.06 16.86
N CYS A 41 0.22 -4.14 15.52
CA CYS A 41 -0.84 -4.83 14.79
C CYS A 41 -0.30 -6.08 14.09
N GLY A 42 -0.92 -7.23 14.33
CA GLY A 42 -0.53 -8.49 13.69
C GLY A 42 -0.86 -8.57 12.19
N TRP A 43 -1.62 -7.62 11.64
CA TRP A 43 -2.14 -7.65 10.28
C TRP A 43 -1.67 -6.45 9.46
N ASN A 44 -1.53 -6.64 8.15
CA ASN A 44 -1.22 -5.56 7.20
C ASN A 44 -2.52 -4.86 6.81
N ILE A 45 -2.65 -3.57 7.09
CA ILE A 45 -3.87 -2.80 6.81
C ILE A 45 -3.76 -2.20 5.41
N PRO A 46 -4.61 -2.59 4.44
CA PRO A 46 -4.58 -2.01 3.11
C PRO A 46 -5.09 -0.56 3.14
N ILE A 47 -4.32 0.36 2.56
CA ILE A 47 -4.67 1.78 2.48
C ILE A 47 -4.80 2.30 1.05
N GLY A 48 -4.36 1.52 0.07
CA GLY A 48 -4.47 1.87 -1.34
C GLY A 48 -4.12 0.70 -2.25
N GLN A 49 -4.46 0.84 -3.52
CA GLN A 49 -4.19 -0.14 -4.56
C GLN A 49 -3.59 0.56 -5.78
N ILE A 50 -2.63 -0.09 -6.42
CA ILE A 50 -2.03 0.37 -7.67
C ILE A 50 -2.64 -0.43 -8.82
N LYS A 51 -3.29 0.29 -9.74
CA LYS A 51 -3.89 -0.27 -10.95
C LYS A 51 -3.38 0.50 -12.16
N LEU A 52 -2.65 -0.18 -13.05
CA LEU A 52 -2.06 0.40 -14.27
C LEU A 52 -2.76 -0.03 -15.57
N PHE A 53 -3.88 -0.75 -15.45
CA PHE A 53 -4.68 -1.23 -16.58
C PHE A 53 -6.12 -0.71 -16.48
N SER A 54 -6.76 -0.49 -17.62
CA SER A 54 -8.14 0.03 -17.68
C SER A 54 -9.18 -1.08 -17.90
N ARG A 55 -8.77 -2.18 -18.52
CA ARG A 55 -9.62 -3.35 -18.79
C ARG A 55 -9.32 -4.40 -17.73
N ASP A 56 -10.34 -4.89 -17.06
CA ASP A 56 -10.22 -5.91 -16.00
C ASP A 56 -9.97 -7.32 -16.56
N LEU A 57 -9.09 -7.43 -17.54
CA LEU A 57 -8.66 -8.67 -18.16
C LEU A 57 -7.37 -9.15 -17.50
N TYR A 58 -7.28 -10.45 -17.22
CA TYR A 58 -6.12 -11.07 -16.58
C TYR A 58 -4.81 -10.84 -17.35
N ARG A 59 -4.87 -10.81 -18.68
CA ARG A 59 -3.71 -10.57 -19.54
C ARG A 59 -3.12 -9.17 -19.32
N ASP A 60 -3.98 -8.15 -19.31
CA ASP A 60 -3.56 -6.76 -19.14
C ASP A 60 -2.97 -6.53 -17.73
N PHE A 61 -3.52 -7.21 -16.73
CA PHE A 61 -2.91 -7.29 -15.40
C PHE A 61 -1.51 -7.93 -15.45
N LYS A 62 -1.37 -9.12 -16.03
CA LYS A 62 -0.09 -9.85 -16.07
C LYS A 62 1.00 -9.05 -16.77
N GLU A 63 0.66 -8.34 -17.84
CA GLU A 63 1.59 -7.48 -18.57
C GLU A 63 2.04 -6.27 -17.72
N THR A 64 1.17 -5.73 -16.86
CA THR A 64 1.45 -4.52 -16.06
C THR A 64 1.90 -4.78 -14.62
N LEU A 65 1.78 -6.01 -14.12
CA LEU A 65 2.14 -6.39 -12.74
C LEU A 65 3.59 -6.02 -12.37
N PRO A 66 4.62 -6.27 -13.22
CA PRO A 66 5.99 -5.90 -12.88
C PRO A 66 6.15 -4.39 -12.68
N ASP A 67 5.54 -3.59 -13.55
CA ASP A 67 5.61 -2.13 -13.48
C ASP A 67 4.83 -1.58 -12.28
N ALA A 68 3.65 -2.15 -12.00
CA ALA A 68 2.84 -1.79 -10.84
C ALA A 68 3.58 -2.12 -9.53
N THR A 69 4.25 -3.27 -9.47
CA THR A 69 5.04 -3.69 -8.31
C THR A 69 6.21 -2.73 -8.10
N LYS A 70 6.96 -2.40 -9.15
CA LYS A 70 8.09 -1.47 -9.09
C LYS A 70 7.66 -0.07 -8.63
N LEU A 71 6.51 0.41 -9.11
CA LEU A 71 5.93 1.67 -8.64
C LEU A 71 5.57 1.59 -7.15
N GLY A 72 4.94 0.50 -6.71
CA GLY A 72 4.58 0.30 -5.31
C GLY A 72 5.78 0.19 -4.38
N GLU A 73 6.84 -0.51 -4.80
CA GLU A 73 8.10 -0.60 -4.07
C GLU A 73 8.75 0.78 -3.90
N GLU A 74 8.77 1.60 -4.95
CA GLU A 74 9.33 2.95 -4.89
C GLU A 74 8.51 3.88 -3.99
N ILE A 75 7.17 3.78 -4.02
CA ILE A 75 6.29 4.51 -3.10
C ILE A 75 6.57 4.09 -1.65
N ALA A 76 6.63 2.78 -1.38
CA ALA A 76 6.94 2.25 -0.06
C ALA A 76 8.32 2.70 0.43
N ARG A 77 9.33 2.65 -0.44
CA ARG A 77 10.69 3.11 -0.14
C ARG A 77 10.70 4.59 0.26
N ARG A 78 10.13 5.47 -0.57
CA ARG A 78 10.07 6.92 -0.30
C ARG A 78 9.30 7.26 0.96
N TRP A 79 8.20 6.54 1.24
CA TRP A 79 7.46 6.70 2.48
C TRP A 79 8.35 6.36 3.68
N ASN A 80 9.00 5.20 3.66
CA ASN A 80 9.81 4.71 4.77
C ASN A 80 11.11 5.50 4.98
N GLU A 81 11.66 6.10 3.92
CA GLU A 81 12.81 7.02 3.98
C GLU A 81 12.41 8.46 4.31
N CYS A 82 11.12 8.77 4.39
CA CYS A 82 10.64 10.11 4.67
C CYS A 82 10.94 10.45 6.14
N GLU A 83 12.17 10.88 6.40
CA GLU A 83 12.54 11.55 7.64
C GLU A 83 11.81 12.89 7.65
N THR A 84 10.74 12.98 8.44
CA THR A 84 10.16 14.27 8.82
C THR A 84 11.28 15.13 9.41
N LYS A 85 11.84 16.04 8.60
CA LYS A 85 12.70 17.12 9.10
C LYS A 85 11.92 17.81 10.22
N ARG A 86 12.42 17.66 11.45
CA ARG A 86 11.93 18.38 12.62
C ARG A 86 12.10 19.88 12.43
#